data_AF-A0A959DBP8-F1
#
_entry.id   AF-A0A959DBP8-F1
#
_cell.length_a   1.000
_cell.length_b   1.000
_cell.length_c   1.000
_cell.angle_alpha   90.00
_cell.angle_beta   90.00
_cell.angle_gamma   90.00
#
_symmetry.space_group_name_H-M   'P 1'
#
loop_
_entity.id
_entity.type
_entity.pdbx_description
1 polymer ?
#
loop_
_entity_poly.entity_id
_entity_poly.type
_entity_poly.pdbx_seq_one_letter_code
_entity_poly.pdbx_strand_id
1 'polypeptide(L)'
;MKRYFAPILTVLGFFFLLVVIEPMMETVFLAPLFTVPELGDNYGLLPISVAEHFLVSNVIQLLFALGLIYLFRMGKSDYPLQPFFAGPARENSRQFLWGTAGGTVLIASAAAVPFLSGMAGFEATPFSMRELSVMLALMMFIALGEEVIFRGYILQELSEQMDRNLALGISALIFALAHIASPNYGWIPLLNLFLAGLLLG
;
A
#
# COMPACT_ATOMS: atom_id res chain seq x y z
N MET A 1 -30.64 -3.84 -7.68
CA MET A 1 -29.99 -2.89 -6.73
C MET A 1 -29.70 -3.50 -5.36
N LYS A 2 -30.66 -4.17 -4.68
CA LYS A 2 -30.43 -4.74 -3.33
C LYS A 2 -29.25 -5.75 -3.24
N ARG A 3 -28.94 -6.46 -4.33
CA ARG A 3 -27.85 -7.46 -4.40
C ARG A 3 -26.43 -6.89 -4.23
N TYR A 4 -26.20 -5.61 -4.54
CA TYR A 4 -24.86 -4.99 -4.45
C TYR A 4 -24.70 -4.09 -3.22
N PHE A 5 -25.77 -3.81 -2.47
CA PHE A 5 -25.73 -2.78 -1.43
C PHE A 5 -25.02 -3.25 -0.16
N ALA A 6 -25.29 -4.48 0.30
CA ALA A 6 -24.67 -5.06 1.48
C ALA A 6 -23.14 -5.28 1.38
N PRO A 7 -22.58 -5.81 0.27
CA PRO A 7 -21.13 -5.90 0.09
C PRO A 7 -20.45 -4.54 0.08
N ILE A 8 -20.98 -3.59 -0.70
CA ILE A 8 -20.43 -2.24 -0.79
C ILE A 8 -20.42 -1.60 0.59
N LEU A 9 -21.51 -1.73 1.36
CA LEU A 9 -21.56 -1.19 2.73
C LEU A 9 -20.55 -1.86 3.67
N THR A 10 -20.31 -3.17 3.52
CA THR A 10 -19.31 -3.90 4.31
C THR A 10 -17.90 -3.42 3.97
N VAL A 11 -17.57 -3.30 2.67
CA VAL A 11 -16.29 -2.78 2.18
C VAL A 11 -16.08 -1.34 2.62
N LEU A 12 -17.10 -0.48 2.52
CA LEU A 12 -17.02 0.90 2.96
C LEU A 12 -16.85 1.01 4.48
N GLY A 13 -17.52 0.16 5.26
CA GLY A 13 -17.34 0.10 6.71
C GLY A 13 -15.94 -0.36 7.11
N PHE A 14 -15.42 -1.40 6.45
CA PHE A 14 -14.05 -1.86 6.61
C PHE A 14 -13.03 -0.77 6.24
N PHE A 15 -13.23 -0.14 5.08
CA PHE A 15 -12.36 0.91 4.57
C PHE A 15 -12.39 2.14 5.48
N PHE A 16 -13.54 2.53 6.00
CA PHE A 16 -13.66 3.62 6.97
C PHE A 16 -12.88 3.32 8.25
N LEU A 17 -12.97 2.10 8.79
CA LEU A 17 -12.18 1.70 9.95
C LEU A 17 -10.69 1.75 9.66
N LEU A 18 -10.25 1.32 8.47
CA LEU A 18 -8.85 1.43 8.07
C LEU A 18 -8.41 2.89 7.97
N VAL A 19 -9.10 3.72 7.17
CA VAL A 19 -8.71 5.12 6.92
C VAL A 19 -8.76 5.99 8.17
N VAL A 20 -9.59 5.67 9.15
CA VAL A 20 -9.62 6.42 10.43
C VAL A 20 -8.56 5.91 11.40
N ILE A 21 -8.44 4.59 11.56
CA ILE A 21 -7.57 4.01 12.59
C ILE A 21 -6.10 4.07 12.18
N GLU A 22 -5.79 3.90 10.89
CA GLU A 22 -4.42 3.81 10.41
C GLU A 22 -3.63 5.12 10.61
N PRO A 23 -4.14 6.32 10.24
CA PRO A 23 -3.47 7.59 10.54
C PRO A 23 -3.45 7.92 12.05
N MET A 24 -4.46 7.47 12.80
CA MET A 24 -4.49 7.64 14.26
C MET A 24 -3.38 6.81 14.93
N MET A 25 -3.15 5.59 14.47
CA MET A 25 -2.07 4.75 14.97
C MET A 25 -0.72 5.37 14.64
N GLU A 26 -0.52 5.80 13.40
CA GLU A 26 0.72 6.44 12.96
C GLU A 26 1.02 7.72 13.76
N THR A 27 0.03 8.59 13.96
CA THR A 27 0.20 9.80 14.77
C THR A 27 0.55 9.48 16.23
N VAL A 28 -0.03 8.45 16.84
CA VAL A 28 0.30 8.02 18.21
C VAL A 28 1.73 7.47 18.30
N PHE A 29 2.18 6.70 17.31
CA PHE A 29 3.53 6.12 17.29
C PHE A 29 4.62 7.14 16.95
N LEU A 30 4.29 8.16 16.15
CA LEU A 30 5.24 9.21 15.76
C LEU A 30 5.22 10.42 16.71
N ALA A 31 4.14 10.64 17.47
CA ALA A 31 4.02 11.75 18.42
C ALA A 31 5.23 11.89 19.37
N PRO A 32 5.81 10.82 19.94
CA PRO A 32 7.01 10.94 20.78
C PRO A 32 8.21 11.52 20.04
N LEU A 33 8.37 11.26 18.74
CA LEU A 33 9.50 11.80 17.95
C LEU A 33 9.39 13.30 17.71
N PHE A 34 8.17 13.82 17.51
CA PHE A 34 7.94 15.25 17.32
C PHE A 34 8.08 16.07 18.61
N THR A 35 8.12 15.40 19.76
CA THR A 35 8.40 16.05 21.07
C THR A 35 9.90 16.11 21.40
N VAL A 36 10.76 15.51 20.58
CA VAL A 36 12.22 15.58 20.73
C VAL A 36 12.75 16.74 19.87
N PRO A 37 13.23 17.85 20.46
CA PRO A 37 13.56 19.08 19.74
C PRO A 37 14.68 18.96 18.68
N GLU A 38 15.47 17.88 18.69
CA GLU A 38 16.67 17.71 17.87
C GLU A 38 16.40 17.22 16.43
N LEU A 39 15.16 16.85 16.08
CA LEU A 39 14.82 16.24 14.78
C LEU A 39 14.25 17.23 13.74
N GLY A 40 14.07 18.51 14.09
CA GLY A 40 13.32 19.49 13.31
C GLY A 40 14.03 20.12 12.11
N ASP A 41 15.36 20.03 11.99
CA ASP A 41 16.12 20.89 11.06
C ASP A 41 16.56 20.24 9.73
N ASN A 42 16.34 18.94 9.51
CA ASN A 42 16.82 18.23 8.31
C ASN A 42 15.69 17.52 7.54
N TYR A 43 14.89 18.29 6.80
CA TYR A 43 13.80 17.77 5.95
C TYR A 43 14.27 17.06 4.64
N GLY A 44 15.57 16.80 4.46
CA GLY A 44 16.12 16.21 3.22
C GLY A 44 16.25 14.69 3.20
N LEU A 45 16.34 14.04 4.35
CA LEU A 45 16.42 12.58 4.51
C LEU A 45 15.72 12.24 5.83
N LEU A 46 14.77 11.30 5.82
CA LEU A 46 14.18 10.83 7.08
C LEU A 46 15.33 10.30 7.97
N PRO A 47 15.49 10.82 9.21
CA PRO A 47 16.42 10.24 10.18
C PRO A 47 16.18 8.73 10.29
N ILE A 48 17.24 7.92 10.39
CA ILE A 48 17.11 6.44 10.43
C ILE A 48 16.15 6.00 11.55
N SER A 49 16.18 6.70 12.69
CA SER A 49 15.24 6.46 13.78
C SER A 49 13.79 6.64 13.32
N VAL A 50 13.48 7.69 12.55
CA VAL A 50 12.14 7.91 12.00
C VAL A 50 11.74 6.74 11.10
N ALA A 51 12.59 6.35 10.15
CA ALA A 51 12.33 5.21 9.27
C ALA A 51 12.04 3.89 10.02
N GLU A 52 12.76 3.62 11.10
CA GLU A 52 12.52 2.46 11.95
C GLU A 52 11.16 2.53 12.66
N HIS A 53 10.71 3.72 13.08
CA HIS A 53 9.36 3.90 13.65
C HIS A 53 8.26 3.70 12.58
N PHE A 54 8.48 4.19 11.36
CA PHE A 54 7.59 3.91 10.22
C PHE A 54 7.52 2.41 9.91
N LEU A 55 8.63 1.69 9.99
CA LEU A 55 8.65 0.24 9.79
C LEU A 55 7.83 -0.47 10.86
N VAL A 56 8.04 -0.15 12.13
CA VAL A 56 7.29 -0.77 13.24
C VAL A 56 5.80 -0.47 13.15
N SER A 57 5.43 0.78 12.85
CA SER A 57 4.02 1.16 12.68
C SER A 57 3.36 0.40 11.52
N ASN A 58 4.03 0.25 10.37
CA ASN A 58 3.52 -0.53 9.24
C ASN A 58 3.33 -2.02 9.57
N VAL A 59 4.22 -2.61 10.37
CA VAL A 59 4.04 -3.99 10.86
C VAL A 59 2.79 -4.10 11.73
N ILE A 60 2.59 -3.15 12.64
CA ILE A 60 1.41 -3.11 13.52
C ILE A 60 0.13 -2.89 12.69
N GLN A 61 0.15 -2.00 11.70
CA GLN A 61 -0.96 -1.75 10.79
C GLN A 61 -1.32 -2.99 9.98
N LEU A 62 -0.33 -3.73 9.47
CA LEU A 62 -0.56 -5.00 8.77
C LEU A 62 -1.24 -6.02 9.71
N LEU A 63 -0.75 -6.18 10.94
CA LEU A 63 -1.37 -7.08 11.93
C LEU A 63 -2.80 -6.65 12.27
N PHE A 64 -3.04 -5.35 12.41
CA PHE A 64 -4.37 -4.79 12.64
C PHE A 64 -5.31 -5.04 11.45
N ALA A 65 -4.84 -4.82 10.22
CA ALA A 65 -5.60 -5.09 9.00
C ALA A 65 -5.96 -6.58 8.89
N LEU A 66 -5.02 -7.49 9.17
CA LEU A 66 -5.29 -8.93 9.24
C LEU A 66 -6.34 -9.27 10.31
N GLY A 67 -6.27 -8.63 11.48
CA GLY A 67 -7.26 -8.75 12.55
C GLY A 67 -8.65 -8.28 12.12
N LEU A 68 -8.76 -7.12 11.47
CA LEU A 68 -10.02 -6.61 10.93
C LEU A 68 -10.58 -7.51 9.83
N ILE A 69 -9.74 -7.98 8.90
CA ILE A 69 -10.16 -8.92 7.85
C ILE A 69 -10.71 -10.19 8.49
N TYR A 70 -10.02 -10.74 9.49
CA TYR A 70 -10.50 -11.90 10.24
C TYR A 70 -11.87 -11.65 10.88
N LEU A 71 -12.07 -10.51 11.56
CA LEU A 71 -13.34 -10.13 12.18
C LEU A 71 -14.46 -9.93 11.15
N PHE A 72 -14.19 -9.24 10.05
CA PHE A 72 -15.19 -8.93 9.03
C PHE A 72 -15.60 -10.16 8.21
N ARG A 73 -14.73 -11.18 8.12
CA ARG A 73 -15.05 -12.46 7.50
C ARG A 73 -15.63 -13.48 8.47
N MET A 74 -15.46 -13.27 9.78
CA MET A 74 -16.01 -14.16 10.80
C MET A 74 -17.53 -14.28 10.62
N GLY A 75 -17.98 -15.47 10.23
CA GLY A 75 -19.39 -15.78 10.01
C GLY A 75 -19.99 -15.35 8.67
N LYS A 76 -19.18 -14.90 7.69
CA LYS A 76 -19.67 -14.48 6.36
C LYS A 76 -19.19 -15.30 5.16
N SER A 77 -18.08 -16.03 5.27
CA SER A 77 -17.44 -16.62 4.08
C SER A 77 -17.28 -18.13 4.12
N ASP A 78 -17.82 -18.80 3.09
CA ASP A 78 -17.49 -20.19 2.72
C ASP A 78 -16.17 -20.29 1.93
N TYR A 79 -15.62 -19.16 1.47
CA TYR A 79 -14.39 -19.11 0.68
C TYR A 79 -13.19 -18.70 1.55
N PRO A 80 -12.10 -19.49 1.59
CA PRO A 80 -10.88 -19.05 2.25
C PRO A 80 -10.35 -17.77 1.58
N LEU A 81 -9.61 -16.93 2.33
CA LEU A 81 -8.84 -15.87 1.69
C LEU A 81 -7.99 -16.56 0.64
N GLN A 82 -7.99 -16.06 -0.60
CA GLN A 82 -7.05 -16.62 -1.57
C GLN A 82 -5.65 -16.47 -0.95
N PRO A 83 -4.93 -17.57 -0.71
CA PRO A 83 -3.59 -17.45 -0.16
C PRO A 83 -2.78 -16.52 -1.06
N PHE A 84 -2.07 -15.56 -0.48
CA PHE A 84 -1.11 -14.68 -1.19
C PHE A 84 -0.14 -15.47 -2.08
N PHE A 85 0.07 -16.73 -1.69
CA PHE A 85 0.91 -17.72 -2.36
C PHE A 85 0.10 -18.98 -2.72
N ALA A 86 -1.11 -18.80 -3.25
CA ALA A 86 -1.98 -19.88 -3.71
C ALA A 86 -1.44 -20.51 -4.99
N GLY A 87 -0.39 -21.33 -4.87
CA GLY A 87 0.22 -21.97 -6.01
C GLY A 87 1.56 -22.60 -5.69
N PRO A 88 2.16 -23.34 -6.64
CA PRO A 88 3.50 -23.86 -6.49
C PRO A 88 4.49 -22.74 -6.16
N ALA A 89 5.40 -22.96 -5.21
CA ALA A 89 6.39 -21.95 -4.81
C ALA A 89 7.19 -21.37 -6.00
N ARG A 90 7.42 -22.18 -7.03
CA ARG A 90 8.09 -21.79 -8.28
C ARG A 90 7.26 -20.80 -9.12
N GLU A 91 5.94 -20.93 -9.12
CA GLU A 91 5.06 -20.03 -9.86
C GLU A 91 4.95 -18.69 -9.15
N ASN A 92 4.76 -18.73 -7.83
CA ASN A 92 4.73 -17.53 -6.99
C ASN A 92 6.05 -16.75 -7.07
N SER A 93 7.20 -17.42 -7.04
CA SER A 93 8.50 -16.76 -7.19
C SER A 93 8.67 -16.17 -8.58
N ARG A 94 8.17 -16.84 -9.64
CA ARG A 94 8.18 -16.29 -11.00
C ARG A 94 7.31 -15.04 -11.10
N GLN A 95 6.13 -15.04 -10.51
CA GLN A 95 5.24 -13.87 -10.48
C GLN A 95 5.87 -12.71 -9.72
N PHE A 96 6.47 -12.97 -8.55
CA PHE A 96 7.21 -11.97 -7.78
C PHE A 96 8.36 -11.35 -8.58
N LEU A 97 9.14 -12.18 -9.30
CA LEU A 97 10.22 -11.70 -10.17
C LEU A 97 9.70 -10.84 -11.33
N TRP A 98 8.61 -11.25 -11.98
CA TRP A 98 8.01 -10.45 -13.05
C TRP A 98 7.44 -9.13 -12.53
N GLY A 99 6.79 -9.13 -11.36
CA GLY A 99 6.31 -7.92 -10.71
C GLY A 99 7.46 -6.97 -10.36
N THR A 100 8.52 -7.50 -9.76
CA THR A 100 9.73 -6.71 -9.42
C THR A 100 10.40 -6.14 -10.66
N ALA A 101 10.55 -6.93 -11.72
CA ALA A 101 11.14 -6.48 -12.98
C ALA A 101 10.26 -5.41 -13.66
N GLY A 102 8.95 -5.64 -13.73
CA GLY A 102 7.99 -4.69 -14.29
C GLY A 102 7.99 -3.36 -13.53
N GLY A 103 7.92 -3.41 -12.19
CA GLY A 103 8.00 -2.23 -11.33
C GLY A 103 9.32 -1.47 -11.52
N THR A 104 10.45 -2.20 -11.59
CA THR A 104 11.76 -1.61 -11.85
C THR A 104 11.79 -0.87 -13.18
N VAL A 105 11.26 -1.47 -14.25
CA VAL A 105 11.18 -0.84 -15.58
C VAL A 105 10.29 0.40 -15.54
N LEU A 106 9.14 0.35 -14.86
CA LEU A 106 8.23 1.50 -14.74
C LEU A 106 8.90 2.67 -14.01
N ILE A 107 9.52 2.43 -12.86
CA ILE A 107 10.21 3.47 -12.08
C ILE A 107 11.43 4.00 -12.84
N ALA A 108 12.23 3.13 -13.46
CA ALA A 108 13.36 3.57 -14.28
C ALA A 108 12.90 4.43 -15.47
N SER A 109 11.77 4.10 -16.10
CA SER A 109 11.19 4.89 -17.18
C SER A 109 10.73 6.27 -16.69
N ALA A 110 10.09 6.32 -15.51
CA ALA A 110 9.67 7.58 -14.89
C ALA A 110 10.87 8.48 -14.53
N ALA A 111 11.98 7.89 -14.06
CA ALA A 111 13.22 8.60 -13.75
C ALA A 111 14.02 9.02 -15.01
N ALA A 112 13.93 8.25 -16.10
CA ALA A 112 14.66 8.52 -17.33
C ALA A 112 14.23 9.84 -17.99
N VAL A 113 12.94 10.19 -17.95
CA VAL A 113 12.43 11.44 -18.56
C VAL A 113 13.10 12.70 -17.98
N PRO A 114 13.08 12.95 -16.66
CA PRO A 114 13.74 14.12 -16.09
C PRO A 114 15.27 14.04 -16.23
N PHE A 115 15.86 12.84 -16.18
CA PHE A 115 17.31 12.67 -16.37
C PHE A 115 17.76 13.04 -17.79
N LEU A 116 17.12 12.47 -18.82
CA LEU A 116 17.46 12.70 -20.22
C LEU A 116 17.12 14.11 -20.72
N SER A 117 16.13 14.76 -20.09
CA SER A 117 15.80 16.16 -20.36
C SER A 117 16.73 17.17 -19.66
N GLY A 118 17.68 16.68 -18.85
CA GLY A 118 18.59 17.52 -18.08
C GLY A 118 17.91 18.24 -16.90
N MET A 119 16.69 17.85 -16.54
CA MET A 119 15.94 18.38 -15.40
C MET A 119 16.36 17.75 -14.06
N ALA A 120 16.97 16.56 -14.10
CA ALA A 120 17.47 15.86 -12.93
C ALA A 120 18.87 15.29 -13.18
N GLY A 121 19.66 15.19 -12.13
CA GLY A 121 20.98 14.55 -12.12
C GLY A 121 21.09 13.55 -10.98
N PHE A 122 22.12 12.72 -11.03
CA PHE A 122 22.45 11.84 -9.91
C PHE A 122 23.45 12.53 -8.99
N GLU A 123 23.14 12.54 -7.70
CA GLU A 123 24.06 12.96 -6.65
C GLU A 123 24.52 11.72 -5.88
N ALA A 124 25.82 11.60 -5.64
CA ALA A 124 26.35 10.53 -4.83
C ALA A 124 26.03 10.79 -3.36
N THR A 125 25.27 9.88 -2.75
CA THR A 125 24.99 9.89 -1.32
C THR A 125 25.84 8.84 -0.60
N PRO A 126 26.19 9.04 0.69
CA PRO A 126 26.88 8.03 1.47
C PRO A 126 26.06 6.73 1.50
N PHE A 127 26.67 5.62 1.08
CA PHE A 127 26.00 4.33 1.11
C PHE A 127 25.95 3.77 2.54
N SER A 128 24.76 3.43 2.99
CA SER A 128 24.51 2.81 4.29
C SER A 128 23.72 1.52 4.10
N MET A 129 24.37 0.38 4.33
CA MET A 129 23.71 -0.94 4.25
C MET A 129 22.54 -1.03 5.22
N ARG A 130 22.65 -0.37 6.38
CA ARG A 130 21.58 -0.31 7.38
C ARG A 130 20.37 0.47 6.84
N GLU A 131 20.56 1.66 6.30
CA GLU A 131 19.47 2.46 5.71
C GLU A 131 18.79 1.71 4.58
N LEU A 132 19.55 1.13 3.67
CA LEU A 132 19.00 0.31 2.58
C LEU A 132 18.14 -0.83 3.13
N SER A 133 18.62 -1.54 4.15
CA SER A 133 17.90 -2.66 4.75
C SER A 133 16.58 -2.22 5.40
N VAL A 134 16.59 -1.10 6.13
CA VAL A 134 15.38 -0.54 6.76
C VAL A 134 14.37 -0.07 5.70
N MET A 135 14.83 0.63 4.66
CA MET A 135 13.97 1.09 3.57
C MET A 135 13.35 -0.07 2.79
N LEU A 136 14.13 -1.10 2.47
CA LEU A 136 13.62 -2.29 1.79
C LEU A 136 12.58 -3.02 2.64
N ALA A 137 12.82 -3.17 3.95
CA ALA A 137 11.86 -3.75 4.86
C ALA A 137 10.57 -2.91 4.93
N LEU A 138 10.71 -1.59 5.07
CA LEU A 138 9.57 -0.66 5.13
C LEU A 138 8.71 -0.77 3.87
N MET A 139 9.30 -0.65 2.69
CA MET A 139 8.58 -0.76 1.41
C MET A 139 7.94 -2.14 1.22
N MET A 140 8.59 -3.21 1.70
CA MET A 140 8.02 -4.55 1.68
C MET A 140 6.76 -4.64 2.54
N PHE A 141 6.77 -4.13 3.78
CA PHE A 141 5.60 -4.18 4.66
C PHE A 141 4.47 -3.27 4.19
N ILE A 142 4.77 -2.09 3.64
CA ILE A 142 3.77 -1.23 2.98
C ILE A 142 3.11 -1.99 1.83
N ALA A 143 3.91 -2.54 0.91
CA ALA A 143 3.39 -3.26 -0.25
C ALA A 143 2.57 -4.50 0.16
N LEU A 144 2.99 -5.24 1.19
CA LEU A 144 2.23 -6.35 1.74
C LEU A 144 0.90 -5.90 2.36
N GLY A 145 0.89 -4.81 3.12
CA GLY A 145 -0.32 -4.23 3.69
C GLY A 145 -1.32 -3.82 2.62
N GLU A 146 -0.88 -3.09 1.60
CA GLU A 146 -1.71 -2.71 0.46
C GLU A 146 -2.25 -3.93 -0.28
N GLU A 147 -1.42 -4.93 -0.56
CA GLU A 147 -1.87 -6.15 -1.24
C GLU A 147 -2.92 -6.91 -0.42
N VAL A 148 -2.70 -7.01 0.91
CA VAL A 148 -3.64 -7.62 1.87
C VAL A 148 -5.00 -6.95 1.88
N ILE A 149 -5.00 -5.62 1.94
CA ILE A 149 -6.22 -4.84 2.04
C ILE A 149 -6.97 -4.79 0.71
N PHE A 150 -6.30 -4.37 -0.37
CA PHE A 150 -6.97 -4.02 -1.62
C PHE A 150 -7.24 -5.23 -2.51
N ARG A 151 -6.32 -6.19 -2.60
CA ARG A 151 -6.46 -7.37 -3.48
C ARG A 151 -6.97 -8.57 -2.68
N GLY A 152 -6.39 -8.80 -1.50
CA GLY A 152 -6.74 -9.93 -0.64
C GLY A 152 -8.13 -9.84 -0.02
N TYR A 153 -8.63 -8.65 0.29
CA TYR A 153 -9.94 -8.47 0.91
C TYR A 153 -10.91 -7.68 0.03
N ILE A 154 -10.65 -6.41 -0.28
CA ILE A 154 -11.61 -5.54 -0.97
C ILE A 154 -12.00 -6.11 -2.34
N LEU A 155 -11.01 -6.42 -3.19
CA LEU A 155 -11.28 -6.98 -4.52
C LEU A 155 -11.96 -8.36 -4.45
N GLN A 156 -11.52 -9.23 -3.53
CA GLN A 156 -12.13 -10.54 -3.35
C GLN A 156 -13.60 -10.42 -2.93
N GLU A 157 -13.90 -9.63 -1.89
CA GLU A 157 -15.25 -9.41 -1.36
C GLU A 157 -16.19 -8.82 -2.44
N LEU A 158 -15.70 -7.87 -3.24
CA LEU A 158 -16.47 -7.33 -4.36
C LEU A 158 -16.70 -8.40 -5.44
N SER A 159 -15.66 -9.14 -5.82
CA SER A 159 -15.72 -10.15 -6.89
C SER A 159 -16.63 -11.34 -6.57
N GLU A 160 -16.83 -11.67 -5.30
CA GLU A 160 -17.79 -12.69 -4.87
C GLU A 160 -19.25 -12.29 -5.19
N GLN A 161 -19.52 -10.99 -5.35
CA GLN A 161 -20.89 -10.46 -5.41
C GLN A 161 -21.20 -9.67 -6.69
N MET A 162 -20.19 -9.30 -7.49
CA MET A 162 -20.34 -8.61 -8.77
C MET A 162 -19.34 -9.08 -9.84
N ASP A 163 -19.49 -8.57 -11.06
CA ASP A 163 -18.56 -8.85 -12.15
C ASP A 163 -17.13 -8.46 -11.77
N ARG A 164 -16.15 -9.31 -12.13
CA ARG A 164 -14.76 -9.13 -11.74
C ARG A 164 -14.15 -7.83 -12.27
N ASN A 165 -14.48 -7.42 -13.50
CA ASN A 165 -13.93 -6.19 -14.05
C ASN A 165 -14.51 -4.95 -13.35
N LEU A 166 -15.79 -5.02 -12.98
CA LEU A 166 -16.42 -3.98 -12.16
C LEU A 166 -15.82 -3.92 -10.75
N ALA A 167 -15.61 -5.08 -10.12
CA ALA A 167 -14.97 -5.19 -8.81
C ALA A 167 -13.55 -4.62 -8.83
N LEU A 168 -12.77 -4.92 -9.89
CA LEU A 168 -11.45 -4.36 -10.13
C LEU A 168 -11.49 -2.84 -10.25
N GLY A 169 -12.40 -2.30 -11.06
CA GLY A 169 -12.56 -0.85 -11.20
C GLY A 169 -12.91 -0.16 -9.89
N ILE A 170 -13.79 -0.75 -9.09
CA ILE A 170 -14.16 -0.19 -7.77
C ILE A 170 -13.00 -0.29 -6.78
N SER A 171 -12.30 -1.43 -6.73
CA SER A 171 -11.14 -1.60 -5.84
C SER A 171 -10.01 -0.61 -6.18
N ALA A 172 -9.69 -0.45 -7.47
CA ALA A 172 -8.70 0.51 -7.95
C ALA A 172 -9.08 1.96 -7.59
N LEU A 173 -10.38 2.29 -7.65
CA LEU A 173 -10.87 3.60 -7.23
C LEU A 173 -10.72 3.81 -5.73
N ILE A 174 -11.08 2.82 -4.91
CA ILE A 174 -10.91 2.89 -3.45
C ILE A 174 -9.43 3.04 -3.09
N PHE A 175 -8.53 2.30 -3.77
CA PHE A 175 -7.08 2.44 -3.63
C PHE A 175 -6.61 3.88 -3.92
N ALA A 176 -7.00 4.45 -5.05
CA ALA A 176 -6.63 5.83 -5.38
C ALA A 176 -7.18 6.85 -4.37
N LEU A 177 -8.43 6.69 -3.93
CA LEU A 177 -9.07 7.59 -2.96
C LEU A 177 -8.44 7.49 -1.56
N ALA A 178 -7.91 6.33 -1.16
CA ALA A 178 -7.19 6.17 0.10
C ALA A 178 -5.98 7.12 0.22
N HIS A 179 -5.41 7.51 -0.92
CA HIS A 179 -4.23 8.36 -1.01
C HIS A 179 -4.55 9.85 -1.17
N ILE A 180 -5.82 10.26 -1.10
CA ILE A 180 -6.18 11.69 -1.18
C ILE A 180 -5.57 12.51 -0.04
N ALA A 181 -5.38 11.91 1.14
CA ALA A 181 -4.77 12.57 2.29
C ALA A 181 -3.25 12.75 2.15
N SER A 182 -2.63 12.23 1.07
CA SER A 182 -1.19 12.38 0.84
C SER A 182 -0.82 13.84 0.51
N PRO A 183 0.37 14.32 0.94
CA PRO A 183 0.78 15.72 0.75
C PRO A 183 0.80 16.18 -0.72
N ASN A 184 1.04 15.26 -1.65
CA ASN A 184 1.09 15.51 -3.09
C ASN A 184 -0.24 15.18 -3.78
N TYR A 185 -1.34 15.71 -3.27
CA TYR A 185 -2.66 15.47 -3.84
C TYR A 185 -2.86 16.23 -5.15
N GLY A 186 -3.48 15.57 -6.13
CA GLY A 186 -3.79 16.16 -7.43
C GLY A 186 -4.42 15.13 -8.37
N TRP A 187 -5.10 15.63 -9.40
CA TRP A 187 -5.79 14.84 -10.40
C TRP A 187 -4.85 13.87 -11.15
N ILE A 188 -3.60 14.28 -11.40
CA ILE A 188 -2.60 13.45 -12.08
C ILE A 188 -2.13 12.29 -11.17
N PRO A 189 -1.63 12.54 -9.93
CA PRO A 189 -1.30 11.44 -9.00
C PRO A 189 -2.45 10.47 -8.76
N LEU A 190 -3.68 10.97 -8.59
CA LEU A 190 -4.86 10.11 -8.37
C LEU A 190 -5.18 9.24 -9.60
N LEU A 191 -5.13 9.82 -10.81
CA LEU A 191 -5.31 9.05 -12.03
C LEU A 191 -4.20 8.00 -12.19
N ASN A 192 -2.96 8.35 -11.86
CA ASN A 192 -1.83 7.40 -11.91
C ASN A 192 -2.04 6.23 -10.94
N LEU A 193 -2.46 6.50 -9.70
CA LEU A 193 -2.78 5.45 -8.72
C LEU A 193 -3.95 4.58 -9.17
N PHE A 194 -5.00 5.17 -9.74
CA PHE A 194 -6.13 4.44 -10.28
C PHE A 194 -5.70 3.49 -11.42
N LEU A 195 -4.91 3.99 -12.37
CA LEU A 195 -4.39 3.18 -13.49
C LEU A 195 -3.43 2.08 -13.01
N ALA A 196 -2.58 2.38 -12.02
CA ALA A 196 -1.73 1.37 -11.38
C ALA A 196 -2.58 0.29 -10.68
N GLY A 197 -3.66 0.69 -10.01
CA GLY A 197 -4.62 -0.23 -9.39
C GLY A 197 -5.29 -1.17 -10.41
N LEU A 198 -5.66 -0.65 -11.59
CA LEU A 198 -6.19 -1.46 -12.69
C LEU A 198 -5.15 -2.40 -13.30
N LEU A 199 -3.90 -1.95 -13.45
CA LEU A 199 -2.80 -2.73 -14.01
C LEU A 199 -2.41 -3.92 -13.13
N LEU A 200 -2.53 -3.77 -11.81
CA LEU A 200 -2.03 -4.71 -10.82
C LEU A 200 -3.08 -5.72 -10.31
N GLY A 201 -4.36 -5.61 -10.69
CA GLY A 201 -5.44 -6.48 -10.18
C GLY A 201 -5.90 -7.61 -11.12
#